data_AF-D8V3J9-F1
#
_entry.id   AF-D8V3J9-F1
#
_cell.length_a   1.000
_cell.length_b   1.000
_cell.length_c   1.000
_cell.angle_alpha   90.00
_cell.angle_beta   90.00
_cell.angle_gamma   90.00
#
_symmetry.space_group_name_H-M   'P 1'
#
loop_
_entity.id
_entity.type
_entity.pdbx_description
1 polymer ?
#
loop_
_entity_poly.entity_id
_entity_poly.type
_entity_poly.pdbx_seq_one_letter_code
_entity_poly.pdbx_strand_id
1 'polypeptide(L)'
;HLALVRAPRSLPRIIQLPESLGGPQNFVLLSAVLSAFVDELFPGMDVQGAYQFRVTRNSELVVDEEEVENLALALRDELVDRGYRPAVRLEIAHDCPKPIMQTLLQNFGLSENAAYRIDGPVNLNRVIQVYDLLQRADLKYPPMTPRVFKSPEGIFETAAQGDVLLHHPFDSFSTVLELIREAAVDPNVLAIKQTL
;
A
#
# COMPACT_ATOMS: atom_id res chain seq x y z
N HIS A 1 11.99 -16.05 -26.65
CA HIS A 1 10.85 -15.12 -26.48
C HIS A 1 10.76 -14.70 -25.03
N LEU A 2 10.18 -13.53 -24.74
CA LEU A 2 9.91 -13.08 -23.37
C LEU A 2 8.42 -12.81 -23.23
N ALA A 3 7.85 -13.19 -22.09
CA ALA A 3 6.47 -12.91 -21.74
C ALA A 3 6.42 -12.23 -20.36
N LEU A 4 5.47 -11.30 -20.20
CA LEU A 4 5.26 -10.59 -18.95
C LEU A 4 3.98 -11.10 -18.28
N VAL A 5 4.12 -11.77 -17.14
CA VAL A 5 2.99 -12.17 -16.31
C VAL A 5 2.76 -11.14 -15.21
N ARG A 6 1.60 -10.48 -15.23
CA ARG A 6 1.21 -9.52 -14.18
C ARG A 6 0.41 -10.25 -13.11
N ALA A 7 0.90 -10.25 -11.88
CA ALA A 7 0.15 -10.78 -10.74
C ALA A 7 -1.13 -9.92 -10.51
N PRO A 8 -2.35 -10.49 -10.63
CA PRO A 8 -3.61 -9.74 -10.50
C PRO A 8 -3.70 -9.00 -9.17
N ARG A 9 -4.19 -7.75 -9.17
CA ARG A 9 -4.30 -6.95 -7.93
C ARG A 9 -5.39 -7.48 -6.98
N SER A 10 -6.38 -8.21 -7.50
CA SER A 10 -7.47 -8.83 -6.74
C SER A 10 -7.02 -10.01 -5.87
N LEU A 11 -5.85 -10.60 -6.15
CA LEU A 11 -5.35 -11.76 -5.41
C LEU A 11 -4.42 -11.33 -4.27
N PRO A 12 -4.52 -12.00 -3.10
CA PRO A 12 -3.63 -11.72 -1.97
C PRO A 12 -2.18 -12.08 -2.35
N ARG A 13 -1.22 -11.32 -1.81
CA ARG A 13 0.21 -11.56 -2.09
C ARG A 13 0.80 -12.64 -1.19
N ILE A 14 0.19 -12.84 -0.03
CA ILE A 14 0.44 -13.93 0.91
C ILE A 14 -0.79 -14.82 0.90
N ILE A 15 -0.61 -16.10 0.63
CA ILE A 15 -1.68 -17.10 0.59
C ILE A 15 -1.47 -18.04 1.78
N GLN A 16 -2.50 -18.18 2.62
CA GLN A 16 -2.49 -19.20 3.66
C GLN A 16 -2.77 -20.56 3.03
N LEU A 17 -1.90 -21.54 3.29
CA LEU A 17 -2.10 -22.90 2.82
C LEU A 17 -3.12 -23.63 3.71
N PRO A 18 -3.92 -24.54 3.13
CA PRO A 18 -4.71 -25.48 3.90
C PRO A 18 -3.83 -26.24 4.90
N GLU A 19 -4.33 -26.46 6.12
CA GLU A 19 -3.57 -27.15 7.17
C GLU A 19 -3.14 -28.55 6.75
N SER A 20 -3.92 -29.21 5.90
CA SER A 20 -3.60 -30.54 5.34
C SER A 20 -2.34 -30.56 4.46
N LEU A 21 -1.91 -29.41 3.92
CA LEU A 21 -0.77 -29.32 3.01
C LEU A 21 0.50 -28.78 3.68
N GLY A 22 0.34 -27.85 4.63
CA GLY A 22 1.47 -27.15 5.25
C GLY A 22 1.55 -27.28 6.78
N GLY A 23 0.55 -27.85 7.43
CA GLY A 23 0.36 -27.71 8.87
C GLY A 23 -0.27 -26.35 9.25
N PRO A 24 -0.46 -26.08 10.56
CA PRO A 24 -1.14 -24.88 11.01
C PRO A 24 -0.35 -23.62 10.65
N GLN A 25 -1.05 -22.56 10.26
CA GLN A 25 -0.48 -21.21 10.04
C GLN A 25 0.70 -21.17 9.06
N ASN A 26 0.61 -21.93 7.96
CA ASN A 26 1.61 -21.93 6.89
C ASN A 26 1.18 -21.05 5.72
N PHE A 27 2.15 -20.36 5.12
CA PHE A 27 1.90 -19.35 4.10
C PHE A 27 2.86 -19.51 2.91
N VAL A 28 2.39 -19.14 1.73
CA VAL A 28 3.21 -19.08 0.51
C VAL A 28 3.02 -17.73 -0.17
N LEU A 29 4.07 -17.27 -0.86
CA LEU A 29 3.98 -16.09 -1.72
C LEU A 29 3.18 -16.42 -2.98
N LEU A 30 2.28 -15.54 -3.39
CA LEU A 30 1.62 -15.65 -4.69
C LEU A 30 2.66 -15.73 -5.82
N SER A 31 3.77 -15.02 -5.70
CA SER A 31 4.82 -15.04 -6.72
C SER A 31 5.50 -16.40 -6.83
N ALA A 32 5.64 -17.14 -5.73
CA ALA A 32 6.16 -18.51 -5.75
C ALA A 32 5.17 -19.46 -6.44
N VAL A 33 3.87 -19.32 -6.17
CA VAL A 33 2.81 -20.08 -6.86
C VAL A 33 2.83 -19.80 -8.37
N LEU A 34 2.87 -18.52 -8.76
CA LEU A 34 2.92 -18.14 -10.17
C LEU A 34 4.17 -18.66 -10.87
N SER A 35 5.33 -18.63 -10.21
CA SER A 35 6.56 -19.21 -10.75
C SER A 35 6.48 -20.73 -10.90
N ALA A 36 5.87 -21.44 -9.94
CA ALA A 36 5.75 -22.90 -9.96
C ALA A 36 4.77 -23.42 -11.03
N PHE A 37 3.73 -22.66 -11.34
CA PHE A 37 2.69 -23.04 -12.30
C PHE A 37 2.71 -22.19 -13.58
N VAL A 38 3.86 -21.56 -13.89
CA VAL A 38 3.98 -20.65 -15.04
C VAL A 38 3.74 -21.38 -16.37
N ASP A 39 4.09 -22.67 -16.46
CA ASP A 39 3.91 -23.49 -17.66
C ASP A 39 2.43 -23.63 -18.07
N GLU A 40 1.52 -23.63 -17.09
CA GLU A 40 0.08 -23.70 -17.34
C GLU A 40 -0.45 -22.44 -18.03
N LEU A 41 0.24 -21.30 -17.88
CA LEU A 41 -0.12 -20.04 -18.54
C LEU A 41 0.34 -19.99 -20.00
N PHE A 42 1.25 -20.87 -20.42
CA PHE A 42 1.85 -20.87 -21.75
C PHE A 42 1.81 -22.27 -22.41
N PRO A 43 0.61 -22.83 -22.64
CA PRO A 43 0.47 -24.17 -23.22
C PRO A 43 1.13 -24.24 -24.60
N GLY A 44 1.93 -25.29 -24.83
CA GLY A 44 2.68 -25.48 -26.08
C GLY A 44 4.00 -24.71 -26.17
N MET A 45 4.40 -24.00 -25.12
CA MET A 45 5.74 -23.42 -24.98
C MET A 45 6.54 -24.18 -23.91
N ASP A 46 7.86 -24.19 -24.04
CA ASP A 46 8.78 -24.73 -23.04
C ASP A 46 9.40 -23.58 -22.23
N VAL A 47 8.93 -23.37 -21.00
CA VAL A 47 9.35 -22.23 -20.17
C VAL A 47 10.74 -22.50 -19.59
N GLN A 48 11.74 -21.80 -20.12
CA GLN A 48 13.14 -21.94 -19.68
C GLN A 48 13.44 -21.29 -18.33
N GLY A 49 12.54 -20.43 -17.82
CA GLY A 49 12.72 -19.76 -16.54
C GLY A 49 11.69 -18.67 -16.28
N ALA A 50 11.42 -18.40 -15.01
CA ALA A 50 10.49 -17.39 -14.55
C ALA A 50 11.13 -16.54 -13.44
N TYR A 51 11.40 -15.27 -13.76
CA TYR A 51 12.16 -14.37 -12.88
C TYR A 51 11.27 -13.23 -12.38
N GLN A 52 11.16 -13.13 -11.06
CA GLN A 52 10.37 -12.08 -10.42
C GLN A 52 11.09 -10.74 -10.54
N PHE A 53 10.34 -9.67 -10.80
CA PHE A 53 10.87 -8.32 -10.78
C PHE A 53 9.81 -7.31 -10.35
N ARG A 54 10.27 -6.15 -9.89
CA ARG A 54 9.45 -5.00 -9.51
C ARG A 54 10.10 -3.73 -10.01
N VAL A 55 9.28 -2.87 -10.60
CA VAL A 55 9.68 -1.50 -10.96
C VAL A 55 9.08 -0.53 -9.95
N THR A 56 9.90 0.41 -9.50
CA THR A 56 9.48 1.57 -8.74
C THR A 56 9.56 2.79 -9.67
N ARG A 57 8.51 3.60 -9.67
CA ARG A 57 8.42 4.85 -10.45
C ARG A 57 8.40 6.03 -9.49
N ASN A 58 8.90 7.18 -9.94
CA ASN A 58 8.78 8.41 -9.16
C ASN A 58 7.29 8.71 -8.90
N SER A 59 6.97 9.25 -7.73
CA SER A 59 5.62 9.63 -7.31
C SER A 59 5.48 11.11 -6.95
N GLU A 60 6.47 11.93 -7.31
CA GLU A 60 6.51 13.37 -7.04
C GLU A 60 5.43 14.14 -7.80
N LEU A 61 4.27 14.34 -7.19
CA LEU A 61 3.19 15.15 -7.77
C LEU A 61 3.71 16.58 -8.01
N VAL A 62 3.72 17.01 -9.28
CA VAL A 62 4.02 18.40 -9.63
C VAL A 62 2.67 19.05 -9.81
N VAL A 63 2.16 19.67 -8.76
CA VAL A 63 0.95 20.48 -8.82
C VAL A 63 1.37 21.89 -8.45
N ASP A 64 1.23 22.81 -9.40
CA ASP A 64 1.51 24.22 -9.14
C ASP A 64 0.30 24.84 -8.44
N GLU A 65 0.39 24.99 -7.13
CA GLU A 65 -0.70 25.54 -6.30
C GLU A 65 -1.07 26.98 -6.70
N GLU A 66 -0.19 27.71 -7.39
CA GLU A 66 -0.46 29.08 -7.86
C GLU A 66 -1.25 29.11 -9.17
N GLU A 67 -1.19 28.03 -9.97
CA GLU A 67 -1.85 27.95 -11.29
C GLU A 67 -3.22 27.26 -11.26
N VAL A 68 -3.64 26.63 -10.16
CA VAL A 68 -4.90 25.87 -10.10
C VAL A 68 -5.91 26.38 -9.06
N GLU A 69 -7.09 26.77 -9.54
CA GLU A 69 -8.22 27.20 -8.69
C GLU A 69 -8.80 26.06 -7.82
N ASN A 70 -8.61 24.80 -8.21
CA ASN A 70 -9.09 23.63 -7.47
C ASN A 70 -8.02 22.54 -7.36
N LEU A 71 -7.28 22.59 -6.25
CA LEU A 71 -6.21 21.65 -5.93
C LEU A 71 -6.68 20.19 -5.91
N ALA A 72 -7.90 19.90 -5.44
CA ALA A 72 -8.42 18.54 -5.38
C ALA A 72 -8.66 17.94 -6.79
N LEU A 73 -9.11 18.77 -7.74
CA LEU A 73 -9.26 18.37 -9.13
C LEU A 73 -7.89 18.12 -9.77
N ALA A 74 -6.93 19.02 -9.55
CA ALA A 74 -5.56 18.92 -10.07
C ALA A 74 -4.86 17.64 -9.56
N LEU A 75 -4.98 17.36 -8.26
CA LEU A 75 -4.47 16.15 -7.63
C LEU A 75 -5.09 14.88 -8.24
N ARG A 76 -6.41 14.88 -8.46
CA ARG A 76 -7.10 13.74 -9.07
C ARG A 76 -6.57 13.46 -10.47
N ASP A 77 -6.37 14.50 -11.27
CA ASP A 77 -5.95 14.37 -12.66
C ASP A 77 -4.47 13.91 -12.73
N GLU A 78 -3.59 14.42 -11.87
CA GLU A 78 -2.21 13.92 -11.76
C GLU A 78 -2.19 12.44 -11.32
N LEU A 79 -3.01 12.06 -10.34
CA LEU A 79 -3.08 10.68 -9.85
C LEU A 79 -3.42 9.65 -10.95
N VAL A 80 -4.09 10.06 -12.03
CA VAL A 80 -4.36 9.22 -13.20
C VAL A 80 -3.07 8.94 -13.99
N ASP A 81 -2.23 9.95 -14.18
CA ASP A 81 -0.98 9.88 -14.95
C ASP A 81 0.21 9.29 -14.17
N ARG A 82 0.05 9.11 -12.85
CA ARG A 82 1.05 8.44 -11.99
C ARG A 82 1.55 7.10 -12.53
N GLY A 83 0.73 6.39 -13.30
CA GLY A 83 1.07 5.14 -13.95
C GLY A 83 2.18 5.24 -15.01
N TYR A 84 2.41 6.41 -15.60
CA TYR A 84 3.30 6.60 -16.76
C TYR A 84 4.64 7.28 -16.42
N ARG A 85 4.84 7.64 -15.16
CA ARG A 85 6.04 8.33 -14.71
C ARG A 85 7.33 7.50 -14.92
N PRO A 86 8.49 8.15 -15.09
CA PRO A 86 9.76 7.46 -15.28
C PRO A 86 10.03 6.44 -14.17
N ALA A 87 10.54 5.28 -14.58
CA ALA A 87 11.07 4.31 -13.63
C ALA A 87 12.32 4.88 -12.97
N VAL A 88 12.50 4.57 -11.69
CA VAL A 88 13.69 5.00 -10.93
C VAL A 88 14.46 3.82 -10.35
N ARG A 89 13.84 2.64 -10.25
CA ARG A 89 14.45 1.45 -9.67
C ARG A 89 13.87 0.17 -10.24
N LEU A 90 14.73 -0.80 -10.52
CA LEU A 90 14.38 -2.18 -10.85
C LEU A 90 14.90 -3.09 -9.73
N GLU A 91 14.01 -3.81 -9.05
CA GLU A 91 14.34 -4.94 -8.19
C GLU A 91 14.09 -6.22 -8.98
N ILE A 92 15.04 -7.15 -9.04
CA ILE A 92 14.94 -8.38 -9.85
C ILE A 92 15.57 -9.56 -9.12
N ALA A 93 15.03 -10.76 -9.30
CA ALA A 93 15.57 -11.98 -8.71
C ALA A 93 17.07 -12.16 -9.08
N HIS A 94 17.89 -12.57 -8.11
CA HIS A 94 19.35 -12.62 -8.25
C HIS A 94 19.82 -13.58 -9.37
N ASP A 95 19.05 -14.64 -9.60
CA ASP A 95 19.27 -15.69 -10.59
C ASP A 95 18.82 -15.30 -12.01
N CYS A 96 18.25 -14.10 -12.19
CA CYS A 96 17.83 -13.63 -13.50
C CYS A 96 19.02 -13.43 -14.46
N PRO A 97 19.02 -14.08 -15.65
CA PRO A 97 20.06 -13.93 -16.65
C PRO A 97 20.30 -12.47 -17.04
N LYS A 98 21.58 -12.08 -17.17
CA LYS A 98 21.98 -10.72 -17.53
C LYS A 98 21.28 -10.18 -18.80
N PRO A 99 21.10 -10.95 -19.89
CA PRO A 99 20.40 -10.46 -21.09
C PRO A 99 18.93 -10.07 -20.84
N ILE A 100 18.23 -10.82 -19.98
CA ILE A 100 16.83 -10.52 -19.60
C ILE A 100 16.78 -9.23 -18.78
N MET A 101 17.66 -9.11 -17.78
CA MET A 101 17.78 -7.89 -16.97
C MET A 101 18.09 -6.66 -17.85
N GLN A 102 19.03 -6.78 -18.80
CA GLN A 102 19.38 -5.68 -19.72
C GLN A 102 18.20 -5.28 -20.61
N THR A 103 17.40 -6.24 -21.07
CA THR A 103 16.17 -5.97 -21.82
C THR A 103 15.17 -5.17 -20.98
N LEU A 104 14.98 -5.54 -19.70
CA LEU A 104 14.11 -4.79 -18.79
C LEU A 104 14.64 -3.37 -18.53
N LEU A 105 15.94 -3.22 -18.31
CA LEU A 105 16.57 -1.90 -18.09
C LEU A 105 16.36 -0.97 -19.29
N GLN A 106 16.59 -1.47 -20.52
CA GLN A 106 16.34 -0.72 -21.74
C GLN A 106 14.86 -0.31 -21.86
N ASN A 107 13.94 -1.24 -21.64
CA ASN A 107 12.49 -0.98 -21.73
C ASN A 107 11.99 0.04 -20.70
N PHE A 108 12.63 0.12 -19.53
CA PHE A 108 12.28 1.07 -18.47
C PHE A 108 13.12 2.36 -18.47
N GLY A 109 14.07 2.50 -19.40
CA GLY A 109 14.97 3.66 -19.45
C GLY A 109 15.88 3.78 -18.22
N LEU A 110 16.27 2.64 -17.64
CA LEU A 110 17.08 2.57 -16.43
C LEU A 110 18.52 2.20 -16.76
N SER A 111 19.48 2.79 -16.04
CA SER A 111 20.88 2.37 -16.03
C SER A 111 21.12 1.18 -15.09
N GLU A 112 22.22 0.45 -15.28
CA GLU A 112 22.53 -0.74 -14.45
C GLU A 112 22.65 -0.42 -12.95
N ASN A 113 23.05 0.80 -12.57
CA ASN A 113 23.11 1.24 -11.17
C ASN A 113 21.72 1.35 -10.49
N ALA A 114 20.63 1.38 -11.25
CA ALA A 114 19.27 1.37 -10.75
C ALA A 114 18.70 -0.06 -10.61
N ALA A 115 19.50 -1.09 -10.95
CA ALA A 115 19.14 -2.50 -10.86
C ALA A 115 19.65 -3.11 -9.54
N TYR A 116 18.72 -3.69 -8.78
CA TYR A 116 19.00 -4.38 -7.52
C TYR A 116 18.67 -5.85 -7.68
N ARG A 117 19.70 -6.70 -7.60
CA ARG A 117 19.55 -8.16 -7.58
C ARG A 117 19.19 -8.62 -6.18
N ILE A 118 18.05 -9.29 -6.06
CA ILE A 118 17.45 -9.69 -4.79
C ILE A 118 17.67 -11.19 -4.58
N ASP A 119 18.41 -11.53 -3.53
CA ASP A 119 18.52 -12.89 -3.04
C ASP A 119 17.35 -13.19 -2.10
N GLY A 120 16.26 -13.72 -2.68
CA GLY A 120 15.00 -13.99 -1.99
C GLY A 120 13.80 -13.31 -2.65
N PRO A 121 12.68 -13.18 -1.93
CA PRO A 121 11.45 -12.60 -2.46
C PRO A 121 11.60 -11.14 -2.89
N VAL A 122 11.30 -10.87 -4.16
CA VAL A 122 11.14 -9.48 -4.62
C VAL A 122 9.93 -8.87 -3.91
N ASN A 123 10.10 -7.67 -3.34
CA ASN A 123 9.08 -6.98 -2.52
C ASN A 123 8.73 -7.70 -1.20
N LEU A 124 9.75 -8.04 -0.40
CA LEU A 124 9.60 -8.73 0.89
C LEU A 124 8.65 -8.01 1.87
N ASN A 125 8.47 -6.68 1.76
CA ASN A 125 7.53 -5.91 2.60
C ASN A 125 6.11 -6.53 2.62
N ARG A 126 5.70 -7.24 1.56
CA ARG A 126 4.41 -7.97 1.51
C ARG A 126 4.22 -8.96 2.65
N VAL A 127 5.30 -9.46 3.27
CA VAL A 127 5.24 -10.36 4.43
C VAL A 127 4.55 -9.71 5.64
N ILE A 128 4.43 -8.38 5.69
CA ILE A 128 3.71 -7.69 6.76
C ILE A 128 2.24 -8.16 6.88
N GLN A 129 1.63 -8.63 5.78
CA GLN A 129 0.28 -9.20 5.78
C GLN A 129 0.18 -10.48 6.63
N VAL A 130 1.28 -11.19 6.86
CA VAL A 130 1.33 -12.36 7.75
C VAL A 130 0.94 -11.97 9.17
N TYR A 131 1.31 -10.77 9.62
CA TYR A 131 0.95 -10.28 10.95
C TYR A 131 -0.57 -10.33 11.18
N ASP A 132 -1.35 -9.82 10.23
CA ASP A 132 -2.81 -9.80 10.34
C ASP A 132 -3.43 -11.20 10.24
N LEU A 133 -2.88 -12.05 9.37
CA LEU A 133 -3.36 -13.41 9.14
C LEU A 133 -3.06 -14.38 10.29
N LEU A 134 -2.01 -14.12 11.07
CA LEU A 134 -1.62 -14.97 12.19
C LEU A 134 -2.59 -14.85 13.37
N GLN A 135 -3.06 -16.00 13.87
CA GLN A 135 -3.87 -16.09 15.09
C GLN A 135 -2.97 -16.40 16.30
N ARG A 136 -2.00 -15.52 16.57
CA ARG A 136 -1.01 -15.66 17.66
C ARG A 136 -0.91 -14.37 18.46
N ALA A 137 -1.84 -14.16 19.39
CA ALA A 137 -1.88 -12.95 20.22
C ALA A 137 -0.60 -12.78 21.06
N ASP A 138 0.05 -13.88 21.43
CA ASP A 138 1.33 -13.91 22.14
C ASP A 138 2.52 -13.38 21.32
N LEU A 139 2.38 -13.31 20.00
CA LEU A 139 3.38 -12.73 19.08
C LEU A 139 2.99 -11.32 18.61
N LYS A 140 1.89 -10.77 19.12
CA LYS A 140 1.37 -9.46 18.74
C LYS A 140 1.52 -8.48 19.88
N TYR A 141 1.64 -7.20 19.54
CA TYR A 141 1.48 -6.13 20.52
C TYR A 141 0.08 -6.25 21.16
N PRO A 142 -0.03 -6.04 22.48
CA PRO A 142 -1.33 -5.96 23.12
C PRO A 142 -2.21 -4.91 22.44
N PRO A 143 -3.49 -5.20 22.19
CA PRO A 143 -4.39 -4.21 21.63
C PRO A 143 -4.48 -3.02 22.58
N MET A 144 -4.38 -1.82 22.02
CA MET A 144 -4.51 -0.57 22.75
C MET A 144 -5.88 0.03 22.43
N THR A 145 -6.71 0.23 23.46
CA THR A 145 -7.98 0.94 23.33
C THR A 145 -7.76 2.41 23.63
N PRO A 146 -7.96 3.33 22.66
CA PRO A 146 -7.85 4.76 22.92
C PRO A 146 -8.89 5.22 23.96
N ARG A 147 -8.51 6.20 24.77
CA ARG A 147 -9.43 6.87 25.70
C ARG A 147 -10.45 7.66 24.89
N VAL A 148 -11.73 7.49 25.20
CA VAL A 148 -12.81 8.28 24.59
C VAL A 148 -13.04 9.50 25.46
N PHE A 149 -12.84 10.68 24.88
CA PHE A 149 -13.23 11.94 25.51
C PHE A 149 -14.77 11.99 25.57
N LYS A 150 -15.32 12.28 26.74
CA LYS A 150 -16.77 12.36 26.92
C LYS A 150 -17.17 13.81 27.08
N SER A 151 -18.12 14.24 26.26
CA SER A 151 -18.66 15.59 26.23
C SER A 151 -20.16 15.56 26.54
N PRO A 152 -20.57 15.29 27.79
CA PRO A 152 -21.98 15.06 28.12
C PRO A 152 -22.90 16.25 27.83
N GLU A 153 -22.35 17.47 27.83
CA GLU A 153 -23.07 18.71 27.55
C GLU A 153 -23.02 19.11 26.07
N GLY A 154 -22.33 18.35 25.21
CA GLY A 154 -21.99 18.73 23.84
C GLY A 154 -20.53 19.20 23.73
N ILE A 155 -19.93 19.06 22.55
CA ILE A 155 -18.50 19.36 22.33
C ILE A 155 -18.23 20.87 22.27
N PHE A 156 -19.20 21.66 21.80
CA PHE A 156 -19.10 23.11 21.77
C PHE A 156 -19.16 23.72 23.17
N GLU A 157 -20.08 23.25 24.01
CA GLU A 157 -20.23 23.67 25.41
C GLU A 157 -18.96 23.35 26.20
N THR A 158 -18.40 22.16 25.98
CA THR A 158 -17.17 21.73 26.65
C THR A 158 -15.97 22.56 26.21
N ALA A 159 -15.82 22.83 24.91
CA ALA A 159 -14.76 23.69 24.39
C ALA A 159 -14.91 25.16 24.82
N ALA A 160 -16.14 25.63 25.07
CA ALA A 160 -16.38 26.98 25.60
C ALA A 160 -15.91 27.14 27.05
N GLN A 161 -15.81 26.06 27.82
CA GLN A 161 -15.30 26.07 29.20
C GLN A 161 -13.76 26.10 29.26
N GLY A 162 -13.07 25.68 28.20
CA GLY A 162 -11.61 25.72 28.10
C GLY A 162 -11.06 24.85 26.97
N ASP A 163 -9.76 24.96 26.72
CA ASP A 163 -9.07 24.23 25.66
C ASP A 163 -9.14 22.70 25.88
N VAL A 164 -9.49 21.97 24.82
CA VAL A 164 -9.50 20.49 24.80
C VAL A 164 -8.29 19.97 24.04
N LEU A 165 -7.39 19.28 24.73
CA LEU A 165 -6.21 18.65 24.13
C LEU A 165 -6.44 17.14 23.95
N LEU A 166 -6.23 16.64 22.72
CA LEU A 166 -6.27 15.22 22.39
C LEU A 166 -4.88 14.75 21.97
N HIS A 167 -4.40 13.65 22.55
CA HIS A 167 -3.11 13.05 22.23
C HIS A 167 -3.29 11.72 21.48
N HIS A 168 -3.23 11.75 20.16
CA HIS A 168 -3.34 10.53 19.35
C HIS A 168 -2.02 9.72 19.33
N PRO A 169 -2.08 8.38 19.32
CA PRO A 169 -3.26 7.51 19.26
C PRO A 169 -3.87 7.15 20.64
N PHE A 170 -3.46 7.81 21.73
CA PHE A 170 -3.92 7.52 23.10
C PHE A 170 -5.35 7.99 23.37
N ASP A 171 -5.76 9.06 22.71
CA ASP A 171 -7.13 9.56 22.70
C ASP A 171 -7.79 9.22 21.36
N SER A 172 -9.08 8.90 21.41
CA SER A 172 -9.85 8.53 20.22
C SER A 172 -10.01 9.72 19.27
N PHE A 173 -9.83 9.48 17.96
CA PHE A 173 -10.16 10.47 16.94
C PHE A 173 -11.68 10.69 16.78
N SER A 174 -12.51 9.84 17.39
CA SER A 174 -13.96 9.97 17.34
C SER A 174 -14.47 11.32 17.83
N THR A 175 -13.78 11.96 18.78
CA THR A 175 -14.15 13.28 19.29
C THR A 175 -14.09 14.37 18.21
N VAL A 176 -13.09 14.29 17.32
CA VAL A 176 -12.98 15.23 16.18
C VAL A 176 -14.12 14.99 15.18
N LEU A 177 -14.48 13.72 14.96
CA LEU A 177 -15.62 13.38 14.10
C LEU A 177 -16.96 13.83 14.70
N GLU A 178 -17.10 13.75 16.02
CA GLU A 178 -18.28 14.23 16.75
C GLU A 178 -18.42 15.74 16.65
N LEU A 179 -17.32 16.49 16.87
CA LEU A 179 -17.27 17.94 16.62
C LEU A 179 -17.76 18.32 15.23
N ILE A 180 -17.24 17.66 14.19
CA ILE A 180 -17.66 17.94 12.80
C ILE A 180 -19.13 17.56 12.57
N ARG A 181 -19.61 16.46 13.15
CA ARG A 181 -21.00 16.02 13.01
C ARG A 181 -21.98 16.97 13.70
N GLU A 182 -21.69 17.39 14.93
CA GLU A 182 -22.49 18.38 15.64
C GLU A 182 -22.48 19.71 14.86
N ALA A 183 -21.30 20.16 14.41
CA ALA A 183 -21.17 21.37 13.62
C ALA A 183 -22.00 21.35 12.33
N ALA A 184 -22.14 20.19 11.69
CA ALA A 184 -22.85 20.06 10.42
C ALA A 184 -24.38 20.18 10.54
N VAL A 185 -24.94 20.00 11.74
CA VAL A 185 -26.40 20.04 11.97
C VAL A 185 -26.84 21.17 12.91
N ASP A 186 -25.91 21.83 13.60
CA ASP A 186 -26.20 22.96 14.47
C ASP A 186 -26.61 24.20 13.65
N PRO A 187 -27.84 24.73 13.82
CA PRO A 187 -28.29 25.93 13.11
C PRO A 187 -27.49 27.20 13.44
N ASN A 188 -26.71 27.20 14.53
CA ASN A 188 -25.87 28.33 14.93
C ASN A 188 -24.49 28.32 14.24
N VAL A 189 -24.12 27.22 13.57
CA VAL A 189 -22.86 27.11 12.83
C VAL A 189 -23.02 27.72 11.45
N LEU A 190 -22.36 28.86 11.22
CA LEU A 190 -22.45 29.61 9.96
C LEU A 190 -21.53 29.04 8.87
N ALA A 191 -20.38 28.48 9.25
CA ALA A 191 -19.39 27.95 8.32
C ALA A 191 -18.46 26.94 9.01
N ILE A 192 -18.01 25.94 8.26
CA ILE A 192 -16.93 25.02 8.65
C ILE A 192 -15.79 25.22 7.66
N LYS A 193 -14.60 25.57 8.18
CA LYS A 193 -13.37 25.67 7.38
C LYS A 193 -12.38 24.65 7.90
N GLN A 194 -11.90 23.77 7.02
CA GLN A 194 -10.97 22.70 7.35
C GLN A 194 -9.99 22.50 6.20
N THR A 195 -8.73 22.19 6.54
CA THR A 195 -7.72 21.75 5.58
C THR A 195 -7.75 20.22 5.49
N LEU A 196 -7.62 19.68 4.27
CA LEU A 196 -7.59 18.25 3.96
C LEU A 196 -6.16 17.79 3.65
#